data_AF-Q7PAW6-F1
#
_entry.id   AF-Q7PAW6-F1
#
_cell.length_a   1.000
_cell.length_b   1.000
_cell.length_c   1.000
_cell.angle_alpha   90.00
_cell.angle_beta   90.00
_cell.angle_gamma   90.00
#
_symmetry.space_group_name_H-M   'P 1'
#
loop_
_entity.id
_entity.type
_entity.pdbx_description
1 polymer ?
#
loop_
_entity_poly.entity_id
_entity_poly.type
_entity_poly.pdbx_seq_one_letter_code
_entity_poly.pdbx_strand_id
1 'polypeptide(L)'
;MIKHYSNSKKTLNKAFNLIDIIKIIKNLEETEALKWAKERTDKTAKACQSMPTYKVVKKELESVCYDQRKTPFGAIRKGYVYNFWMDYKNPQGLWRRTLVESYSQDKPKWEVLIDFDKLSKKLGKKVIYRGGSDYFQNPNRFLITMSCGGKDEMFFRAWDLEKKIL
;
A
#
# COMPACT_ATOMS: atom_id res chain seq x y z
N MET A 1 -48.33 -26.41 -37.16
CA MET A 1 -46.94 -26.09 -37.57
C MET A 1 -46.24 -25.26 -36.50
N ILE A 2 -45.75 -25.91 -35.44
CA ILE A 2 -45.05 -25.26 -34.31
C ILE A 2 -43.63 -25.84 -34.30
N LYS A 3 -42.65 -25.18 -34.95
CA LYS A 3 -41.24 -25.63 -34.93
C LYS A 3 -40.20 -24.52 -35.08
N HIS A 4 -40.47 -23.28 -34.67
CA HIS A 4 -39.45 -22.20 -34.72
C HIS A 4 -39.13 -21.52 -33.38
N TYR A 5 -39.59 -22.07 -32.25
CA TYR A 5 -39.33 -21.51 -30.91
C TYR A 5 -38.37 -22.36 -30.07
N SER A 6 -37.35 -22.98 -30.69
CA SER A 6 -36.44 -23.93 -30.01
C SER A 6 -34.95 -23.59 -30.05
N ASN A 7 -34.52 -22.45 -30.61
CA ASN A 7 -33.09 -22.16 -30.77
C ASN A 7 -32.55 -20.93 -30.03
N SER A 8 -33.33 -20.21 -29.21
CA SER A 8 -32.80 -19.09 -28.40
C SER A 8 -32.32 -19.49 -27.00
N LYS A 9 -32.50 -20.75 -26.57
CA LYS A 9 -32.10 -21.23 -25.23
C LYS A 9 -30.68 -21.81 -25.16
N LYS A 10 -29.92 -21.86 -26.25
CA LYS A 10 -28.62 -22.55 -26.31
C LYS A 10 -27.38 -21.65 -26.20
N THR A 11 -27.54 -20.34 -26.03
CA THR A 11 -26.40 -19.39 -26.07
C THR A 11 -26.29 -18.44 -24.86
N LEU A 12 -26.82 -18.83 -23.70
CA LEU A 12 -26.78 -17.98 -22.49
C LEU A 12 -26.35 -18.72 -21.20
N ASN A 13 -25.60 -19.83 -21.29
CA ASN A 13 -25.05 -20.53 -20.13
C ASN A 13 -23.53 -20.36 -19.99
N LYS A 14 -23.09 -19.12 -19.77
CA LYS A 14 -21.77 -18.85 -19.16
C LYS A 14 -21.77 -17.59 -18.28
N ALA A 15 -22.91 -17.29 -17.66
CA ALA A 15 -22.97 -16.38 -16.52
C ALA A 15 -22.93 -17.23 -15.26
N PHE A 16 -21.90 -17.05 -14.41
CA PHE A 16 -21.87 -17.64 -13.07
C PHE A 16 -23.17 -17.28 -12.35
N ASN A 17 -23.89 -18.28 -11.81
CA ASN A 17 -25.10 -17.99 -11.05
C ASN A 17 -24.71 -17.39 -9.69
N LEU A 18 -25.66 -16.78 -8.98
CA LEU A 18 -25.42 -16.09 -7.71
C LEU A 18 -24.78 -17.02 -6.64
N ILE A 19 -25.10 -18.31 -6.67
CA ILE A 19 -24.57 -19.31 -5.74
C ILE A 19 -23.09 -19.60 -6.03
N ASP A 20 -22.69 -19.64 -7.31
CA ASP A 20 -21.30 -19.83 -7.71
C ASP A 20 -20.44 -18.62 -7.32
N ILE A 21 -20.99 -17.41 -7.46
CA ILE A 21 -20.33 -16.17 -7.03
C ILE A 21 -20.12 -16.16 -5.51
N ILE A 22 -21.12 -16.58 -4.73
CA ILE A 22 -21.02 -16.67 -3.26
C ILE A 22 -19.97 -17.70 -2.84
N LYS A 23 -19.87 -18.85 -3.52
CA LYS A 23 -18.83 -19.86 -3.23
C LYS A 23 -17.43 -19.32 -3.50
N ILE A 24 -17.23 -18.65 -4.65
CA ILE A 24 -15.95 -18.00 -5.00
C ILE A 24 -15.56 -16.94 -3.97
N ILE A 25 -16.51 -16.09 -3.54
CA ILE A 25 -16.23 -15.01 -2.58
C ILE A 25 -15.93 -15.55 -1.18
N LYS A 26 -16.49 -16.69 -0.78
CA LYS A 26 -16.22 -17.28 0.55
C LYS A 26 -14.81 -17.86 0.67
N ASN A 27 -14.21 -18.31 -0.43
CA ASN A 27 -12.89 -18.94 -0.42
C ASN A 27 -11.88 -18.12 -1.24
N LEU A 28 -11.57 -16.91 -0.77
CA LEU A 28 -10.74 -15.92 -1.49
C LEU A 28 -9.29 -16.37 -1.77
N GLU A 29 -8.80 -17.37 -1.05
CA GLU A 29 -7.43 -17.90 -1.24
C GLU A 29 -7.37 -19.05 -2.25
N GLU A 30 -8.50 -19.53 -2.77
CA GLU A 30 -8.53 -20.59 -3.78
C GLU A 30 -8.20 -20.08 -5.19
N THR A 31 -7.55 -20.93 -5.99
CA THR A 31 -7.01 -20.59 -7.32
C THR A 31 -8.08 -20.11 -8.30
N GLU A 32 -9.28 -20.69 -8.29
CA GLU A 32 -10.37 -20.30 -9.17
C GLU A 32 -10.95 -18.92 -8.79
N ALA A 33 -11.04 -18.61 -7.50
CA ALA A 33 -11.49 -17.31 -7.03
C ALA A 33 -10.51 -16.20 -7.44
N LEU A 34 -9.22 -16.44 -7.24
CA LEU A 34 -8.16 -15.51 -7.64
C LEU A 34 -8.11 -15.31 -9.15
N LYS A 35 -8.27 -16.39 -9.95
CA LYS A 35 -8.33 -16.31 -11.41
C LYS A 35 -9.53 -15.49 -11.87
N TRP A 36 -10.71 -15.78 -11.34
CA TRP A 36 -11.94 -15.03 -11.64
C TRP A 36 -11.80 -13.53 -11.32
N ALA A 37 -11.19 -13.20 -10.19
CA ALA A 37 -10.95 -11.82 -9.77
C ALA A 37 -9.93 -11.13 -10.67
N LYS A 38 -8.85 -11.83 -11.05
CA LYS A 38 -7.82 -11.31 -11.96
C LYS A 38 -8.42 -10.98 -13.34
N GLU A 39 -9.18 -11.88 -13.93
CA GLU A 39 -9.81 -11.67 -15.25
C GLU A 39 -10.70 -10.42 -15.27
N ARG A 40 -11.46 -10.20 -14.20
CA ARG A 40 -12.32 -9.01 -14.06
C ARG A 40 -11.51 -7.74 -13.81
N THR A 41 -10.49 -7.83 -12.96
CA THR A 41 -9.56 -6.72 -12.71
C THR A 41 -8.91 -6.26 -14.02
N ASP A 42 -8.43 -7.20 -14.83
CA ASP A 42 -7.79 -6.92 -16.11
C ASP A 42 -8.77 -6.30 -17.12
N LYS A 43 -10.01 -6.80 -17.17
CA LYS A 43 -11.07 -6.23 -18.02
C LYS A 43 -11.40 -4.78 -17.63
N THR A 44 -11.60 -4.53 -16.34
CA THR A 44 -11.91 -3.20 -15.82
C THR A 44 -10.73 -2.24 -16.01
N ALA A 45 -9.51 -2.69 -15.74
CA ALA A 45 -8.31 -1.89 -15.94
C ALA A 45 -8.16 -1.43 -17.40
N LYS A 46 -8.38 -2.34 -18.37
CA LYS A 46 -8.37 -1.99 -19.80
C LYS A 46 -9.46 -0.99 -20.17
N ALA A 47 -10.67 -1.17 -19.67
CA ALA A 47 -11.78 -0.25 -19.91
C ALA A 47 -11.51 1.15 -19.35
N CYS A 48 -10.93 1.25 -18.15
CA CYS A 48 -10.51 2.52 -17.57
C CYS A 48 -9.35 3.15 -18.37
N GLN A 49 -8.36 2.35 -18.76
CA GLN A 49 -7.18 2.82 -19.51
C GLN A 49 -7.51 3.30 -20.94
N SER A 50 -8.59 2.80 -21.53
CA SER A 50 -9.06 3.24 -22.85
C SER A 50 -9.85 4.55 -22.82
N MET A 51 -10.20 5.06 -21.64
CA MET A 51 -10.88 6.36 -21.53
C MET A 51 -9.94 7.50 -21.94
N PRO A 52 -10.37 8.47 -22.77
CA PRO A 52 -9.52 9.58 -23.20
C PRO A 52 -8.90 10.38 -22.04
N THR A 53 -9.63 10.48 -20.92
CA THR A 53 -9.21 11.19 -19.71
C THR A 53 -8.17 10.46 -18.88
N TYR A 54 -7.97 9.14 -19.09
CA TYR A 54 -7.13 8.31 -18.22
C TYR A 54 -5.71 8.87 -18.06
N LYS A 55 -5.07 9.23 -19.17
CA LYS A 55 -3.69 9.75 -19.15
C LYS A 55 -3.58 11.10 -18.43
N VAL A 56 -4.59 11.96 -18.58
CA VAL A 56 -4.64 13.28 -17.93
C VAL A 56 -4.78 13.09 -16.42
N VAL A 57 -5.80 12.36 -15.99
CA VAL A 57 -6.07 12.08 -14.58
C VAL A 57 -4.90 11.36 -13.91
N LYS A 58 -4.33 10.35 -14.58
CA LYS A 58 -3.15 9.65 -14.06
C LYS A 58 -1.99 10.60 -13.81
N LYS A 59 -1.67 11.47 -14.79
CA LYS A 59 -0.57 12.44 -14.67
C LYS A 59 -0.81 13.44 -13.55
N GLU A 60 -2.03 13.94 -13.40
CA GLU A 60 -2.39 14.86 -12.32
C GLU A 60 -2.25 14.19 -10.95
N LEU A 61 -2.77 12.98 -10.79
CA LEU A 61 -2.64 12.21 -9.55
C LEU A 61 -1.17 11.91 -9.23
N GLU A 62 -0.38 11.48 -10.20
CA GLU A 62 1.06 11.25 -10.01
C GLU A 62 1.79 12.53 -9.60
N SER A 63 1.42 13.68 -10.18
CA SER A 63 2.03 14.97 -9.85
C SER A 63 1.80 15.38 -8.39
N VAL A 64 0.65 15.03 -7.81
CA VAL A 64 0.32 15.33 -6.40
C VAL A 64 0.86 14.25 -5.47
N CYS A 65 0.58 12.97 -5.76
CA CYS A 65 0.96 11.85 -4.92
C CYS A 65 2.47 11.71 -4.76
N TYR A 66 3.25 12.11 -5.78
CA TYR A 66 4.71 12.02 -5.79
C TYR A 66 5.41 13.39 -5.72
N ASP A 67 4.68 14.47 -5.44
CA ASP A 67 5.27 15.79 -5.27
C ASP A 67 6.27 15.78 -4.12
N GLN A 68 7.48 16.29 -4.37
CA GLN A 68 8.50 16.46 -3.34
C GLN A 68 8.20 17.64 -2.41
N ARG A 69 7.24 18.50 -2.77
CA ARG A 69 6.76 19.65 -1.99
C ARG A 69 5.65 19.28 -1.01
N LYS A 70 5.21 18.02 -0.94
CA LYS A 70 4.24 17.58 0.07
C LYS A 70 4.73 17.94 1.47
N THR A 71 3.85 18.50 2.29
CA THR A 71 4.18 18.89 3.67
C THR A 71 4.54 17.66 4.51
N PRO A 72 5.76 17.60 5.09
CA PRO A 72 6.22 16.43 5.82
C PRO A 72 5.74 16.46 7.29
N PHE A 73 4.44 16.28 7.52
CA PHE A 73 3.87 16.24 8.87
C PHE A 73 4.60 15.24 9.78
N GLY A 74 4.80 15.62 11.04
CA GLY A 74 5.54 14.80 11.98
C GLY A 74 5.19 15.08 13.43
N ALA A 75 5.72 14.24 14.31
CA ALA A 75 5.58 14.36 15.75
C ALA A 75 6.91 14.76 16.40
N ILE A 76 6.87 15.71 17.32
CA ILE A 76 8.05 16.15 18.07
C ILE A 76 8.31 15.17 19.22
N ARG A 77 9.52 14.64 19.31
CA ARG A 77 10.01 13.84 20.44
C ARG A 77 11.47 14.19 20.71
N LYS A 78 11.76 14.62 21.94
CA LYS A 78 13.13 14.85 22.45
C LYS A 78 14.03 15.67 21.49
N GLY A 79 13.51 16.79 20.99
CA GLY A 79 14.27 17.70 20.11
C GLY A 79 14.29 17.31 18.63
N TYR A 80 13.64 16.22 18.24
CA TYR A 80 13.52 15.78 16.84
C TYR A 80 12.07 15.76 16.37
N VAL A 81 11.85 16.05 15.10
CA VAL A 81 10.60 15.78 14.38
C VAL A 81 10.74 14.44 13.67
N TYR A 82 9.85 13.51 13.99
CA TYR A 82 9.75 12.21 13.32
C TYR A 82 8.68 12.28 12.24
N ASN A 83 9.03 11.82 11.03
CA ASN A 83 8.16 11.85 9.86
C ASN A 83 8.20 10.48 9.16
N PHE A 84 7.07 10.13 8.57
CA PHE A 84 6.97 9.03 7.62
C PHE A 84 6.77 9.60 6.22
N TRP A 85 7.61 9.20 5.27
CA TRP A 85 7.65 9.76 3.93
C TRP A 85 7.49 8.69 2.86
N MET A 86 6.59 8.91 1.91
CA MET A 86 6.45 8.07 0.72
C MET A 86 6.54 8.95 -0.53
N ASP A 87 7.23 8.46 -1.54
CA ASP A 87 7.29 9.08 -2.85
C ASP A 87 7.45 8.01 -3.94
N TYR A 88 7.68 8.44 -5.18
CA TYR A 88 7.88 7.53 -6.30
C TYR A 88 9.07 6.58 -6.12
N LYS A 89 10.13 7.01 -5.42
CA LYS A 89 11.34 6.21 -5.19
C LYS A 89 11.18 5.27 -4.00
N ASN A 90 10.41 5.68 -3.00
CA ASN A 90 10.17 4.95 -1.76
C ASN A 90 8.67 4.75 -1.53
N PRO A 91 7.99 3.93 -2.35
CA PRO A 91 6.55 3.69 -2.23
C PRO A 91 6.15 2.87 -0.99
N GLN A 92 7.06 2.15 -0.34
CA GLN A 92 6.80 1.53 0.98
C GLN A 92 7.14 2.49 2.12
N GLY A 93 8.05 3.41 1.89
CA GLY A 93 8.25 4.61 2.68
C GLY A 93 9.52 4.59 3.53
N LEU A 94 9.85 5.79 4.01
CA LEU A 94 10.99 6.07 4.86
C LEU A 94 10.47 6.57 6.21
N TRP A 95 10.86 5.90 7.28
CA TRP A 95 10.77 6.49 8.61
C TRP A 95 12.06 7.25 8.88
N ARG A 96 11.93 8.55 9.12
CA ARG A 96 13.04 9.51 9.17
C ARG A 96 12.81 10.54 10.27
N ARG A 97 13.87 11.21 10.70
CA ARG A 97 13.80 12.33 11.64
C ARG A 97 14.67 13.50 11.24
N THR A 98 14.41 14.66 11.81
CA THR A 98 15.27 15.84 11.69
C THR A 98 15.21 16.63 13.00
N LEU A 99 16.21 17.48 13.27
CA LEU A 99 16.17 18.38 14.42
C LEU A 99 15.01 19.38 14.27
N VAL A 100 14.36 19.74 15.36
CA VAL A 100 13.27 20.73 15.35
C VAL A 100 13.70 22.05 14.70
N GLU A 101 14.94 22.50 14.97
CA GLU A 101 15.53 23.67 14.34
C GLU A 101 15.60 23.55 12.82
N SER A 102 16.07 22.39 12.32
CA SER A 102 16.16 22.13 10.89
C SER A 102 14.78 21.97 10.23
N TYR A 103 13.75 21.57 10.98
CA TYR A 103 12.40 21.37 10.46
C TYR A 103 11.73 22.68 10.02
N SER A 104 12.12 23.81 10.62
CA SER A 104 11.62 25.15 10.26
C SER A 104 12.14 25.67 8.92
N GLN A 105 13.15 25.02 8.35
CA GLN A 105 13.78 25.43 7.10
C GLN A 105 13.03 24.88 5.88
N ASP A 106 13.13 25.54 4.73
CA ASP A 106 12.51 25.08 3.47
C ASP A 106 12.95 23.66 3.06
N LYS A 107 14.17 23.27 3.42
CA LYS A 107 14.74 21.96 3.13
C LYS A 107 15.33 21.34 4.39
N PRO A 108 14.51 20.68 5.24
CA PRO A 108 15.01 20.03 6.44
C PRO A 108 16.01 18.92 6.11
N LYS A 109 17.06 18.80 6.91
CA LYS A 109 18.05 17.73 6.77
C LYS A 109 17.53 16.47 7.45
N TRP A 110 16.97 15.56 6.66
CA TRP A 110 16.40 14.32 7.18
C TRP A 110 17.45 13.23 7.35
N GLU A 111 17.47 12.62 8.53
CA GLU A 111 18.15 11.38 8.83
C GLU A 111 17.17 10.21 8.64
N VAL A 112 17.46 9.32 7.70
CA VAL A 112 16.67 8.10 7.49
C VAL A 112 17.00 7.09 8.58
N LEU A 113 15.97 6.61 9.28
CA LEU A 113 16.09 5.63 10.36
C LEU A 113 15.79 4.22 9.85
N ILE A 114 14.70 4.06 9.10
CA ILE A 114 14.30 2.78 8.48
C ILE A 114 13.78 3.05 7.07
N ASP A 115 14.28 2.24 6.12
CA ASP A 115 13.85 2.19 4.73
C ASP A 115 13.02 0.91 4.52
N PHE A 116 11.69 1.07 4.41
CA PHE A 116 10.76 -0.06 4.28
C PHE A 116 10.79 -0.69 2.89
N ASP A 117 11.23 0.04 1.87
CA ASP A 117 11.45 -0.49 0.53
C ASP A 117 12.63 -1.48 0.53
N LYS A 118 13.75 -1.14 1.19
CA LYS A 118 14.87 -2.06 1.40
C LYS A 118 14.49 -3.24 2.27
N LEU A 119 13.74 -3.02 3.36
CA LEU A 119 13.27 -4.10 4.23
C LEU A 119 12.37 -5.08 3.46
N SER A 120 11.45 -4.55 2.65
CA SER A 120 10.56 -5.37 1.82
C SER A 120 11.33 -6.21 0.81
N LYS A 121 12.33 -5.62 0.15
CA LYS A 121 13.23 -6.34 -0.77
C LYS A 121 13.99 -7.45 -0.07
N LYS A 122 14.56 -7.17 1.12
CA LYS A 122 15.32 -8.17 1.91
C LYS A 122 14.46 -9.36 2.33
N LEU A 123 13.19 -9.13 2.68
CA LEU A 123 12.28 -10.17 3.14
C LEU A 123 11.46 -10.83 2.01
N GLY A 124 11.57 -10.34 0.77
CA GLY A 124 10.77 -10.82 -0.36
C GLY A 124 9.26 -10.62 -0.19
N LYS A 125 8.84 -9.73 0.72
CA LYS A 125 7.45 -9.46 1.06
C LYS A 125 7.24 -7.96 1.19
N LYS A 126 6.07 -7.45 0.78
CA LYS A 126 5.72 -6.04 0.99
C LYS A 126 5.52 -5.79 2.49
N VAL A 127 6.43 -5.06 3.11
CA VAL A 127 6.33 -4.65 4.53
C VAL A 127 5.82 -3.21 4.58
N ILE A 128 4.74 -3.00 5.34
CA ILE A 128 4.12 -1.68 5.52
C ILE A 128 4.32 -1.22 6.95
N TYR A 129 4.80 0.01 7.13
CA TYR A 129 4.89 0.67 8.43
C TYR A 129 3.49 0.99 8.98
N ARG A 130 3.24 0.66 10.26
CA ARG A 130 1.95 0.90 10.94
C ARG A 130 2.07 1.80 12.17
N GLY A 131 3.28 2.16 12.57
CA GLY A 131 3.52 3.03 13.72
C GLY A 131 4.80 2.66 14.47
N GLY A 132 5.22 3.57 15.34
CA GLY A 132 6.35 3.36 16.24
C GLY A 132 6.02 3.88 17.63
N SER A 133 6.26 3.05 18.64
CA SER A 133 6.07 3.40 20.05
C SER A 133 7.43 3.48 20.73
N ASP A 134 7.77 4.61 21.33
CA ASP A 134 9.00 4.75 22.10
C ASP A 134 8.85 4.12 23.49
N TYR A 135 9.97 3.64 24.02
CA TYR A 135 10.05 3.15 25.37
C TYR A 135 10.45 4.29 26.31
N PHE A 136 9.57 4.63 27.25
CA PHE A 136 9.73 5.79 28.12
C PHE A 136 11.04 5.77 28.92
N GLN A 137 11.40 4.62 29.49
CA GLN A 137 12.60 4.44 30.33
C GLN A 137 13.91 4.42 29.53
N ASN A 138 13.87 4.03 28.25
CA ASN A 138 15.03 4.12 27.36
C ASN A 138 14.58 4.60 25.96
N PRO A 139 14.69 5.91 25.68
CA PRO A 139 14.15 6.51 24.47
C PRO A 139 14.91 6.19 23.19
N ASN A 140 16.02 5.47 23.29
CA ASN A 140 16.68 4.91 22.13
C ASN A 140 15.95 3.66 21.62
N ARG A 141 14.99 3.11 22.37
CA ARG A 141 14.26 1.90 22.02
C ARG A 141 12.87 2.24 21.52
N PHE A 142 12.54 1.66 20.36
CA PHE A 142 11.22 1.74 19.75
C PHE A 142 10.69 0.34 19.47
N LEU A 143 9.39 0.15 19.62
CA LEU A 143 8.67 -0.95 18.97
C LEU A 143 8.13 -0.44 17.64
N ILE A 144 8.61 -1.01 16.55
CA ILE A 144 8.18 -0.67 15.19
C ILE A 144 7.13 -1.68 14.75
N THR A 145 5.90 -1.23 14.58
CA THR A 145 4.77 -2.05 14.15
C THR A 145 4.68 -2.06 12.64
N MET A 146 4.52 -3.25 12.07
CA MET A 146 4.53 -3.52 10.63
C MET A 146 3.46 -4.54 10.25
N SER A 147 3.05 -4.54 8.98
CA SER A 147 2.21 -5.60 8.40
C SER A 147 2.78 -6.12 7.08
N CYS A 148 2.46 -7.37 6.75
CA CYS A 148 2.69 -7.90 5.40
C CYS A 148 1.55 -7.46 4.48
N GLY A 149 1.82 -6.51 3.59
CA GLY A 149 0.80 -5.87 2.77
C GLY A 149 -0.21 -5.09 3.62
N GLY A 150 -1.42 -4.90 3.09
CA GLY A 150 -2.51 -4.17 3.74
C GLY A 150 -3.36 -5.03 4.69
N LYS A 151 -2.81 -6.13 5.23
CA LYS A 151 -3.54 -6.98 6.18
C LYS A 151 -3.72 -6.27 7.52
N ASP A 152 -4.76 -6.65 8.25
CA ASP A 152 -4.96 -6.20 9.63
C ASP A 152 -4.00 -6.90 10.60
N GLU A 153 -3.51 -8.08 10.24
CA GLU A 153 -2.46 -8.77 10.99
C GLU A 153 -1.16 -7.96 10.98
N MET A 154 -0.65 -7.67 12.17
CA MET A 154 0.57 -6.90 12.38
C MET A 154 1.54 -7.67 13.26
N PHE A 155 2.83 -7.37 13.08
CA PHE A 155 3.91 -7.82 13.95
C PHE A 155 4.78 -6.62 14.31
N PHE A 156 5.58 -6.75 15.35
CA PHE A 156 6.48 -5.69 15.81
C PHE A 156 7.90 -6.21 15.93
N ARG A 157 8.87 -5.30 15.75
CA ARG A 157 10.28 -5.56 16.08
C ARG A 157 10.83 -4.39 16.90
N ALA A 158 11.64 -4.73 17.88
CA ALA A 158 12.39 -3.74 18.64
C ALA A 158 13.43 -3.09 17.74
N TRP A 159 13.59 -1.78 17.84
CA TRP A 159 14.57 -1.01 17.11
C TRP A 159 15.36 -0.13 18.08
N ASP A 160 16.65 0.01 17.80
CA ASP A 160 17.58 0.82 18.58
C ASP A 160 18.08 2.00 17.75
N LEU A 161 17.89 3.21 18.28
CA LEU A 161 18.17 4.50 17.63
C LEU A 161 19.65 4.78 17.43
N GLU A 162 20.50 4.34 18.36
CA GLU A 162 21.94 4.54 18.28
C GLU A 162 22.55 3.56 17.28
N LYS A 163 22.14 2.30 17.37
CA LYS A 163 22.65 1.24 16.48
C LYS A 163 22.01 1.27 15.10
N LYS A 164 20.83 1.86 14.97
CA LYS A 164 19.98 1.89 13.76
C LYS A 164 19.71 0.49 13.18
N ILE A 165 19.43 -0.47 14.06
CA ILE A 165 19.13 -1.85 13.69
C ILE A 165 17.76 -2.30 14.19
N LEU A 166 17.09 -3.08 13.33
CA LEU A 166 15.84 -3.82 13.58
C LEU A 166 16.13 -5.24 14.04
#